data_AF-A0AAX2LXU8-F1
#
_entry.id   AF-A0AAX2LXU8-F1
#
_cell.length_a   1.000
_cell.length_b   1.000
_cell.length_c   1.000
_cell.angle_alpha   90.00
_cell.angle_beta   90.00
_cell.angle_gamma   90.00
#
_symmetry.space_group_name_H-M   'P 1'
#
loop_
_entity.id
_entity.type
_entity.pdbx_description
1 polymer ?
#
loop_
_entity_poly.entity_id
_entity_poly.type
_entity_poly.pdbx_seq_one_letter_code
_entity_poly.pdbx_strand_id
1 'polypeptide(L)' 'MSLGIDSCMIGGFEKAKVDNFLNLTYPFETAVILSLGYKAHEPKYSTQRLNFNEVVEFYKEK' A
#
# COMPACT_ATOMS: atom_id res chain seq x y z
N MET A 1 -10.42 18.38 2.77
CA MET A 1 -10.58 18.02 1.35
C MET A 1 -9.31 17.30 0.93
N SER A 2 -9.40 16.12 0.31
CA SER A 2 -8.20 15.42 -0.18
C SER A 2 -7.61 16.17 -1.38
N LEU A 3 -6.30 16.05 -1.62
CA LEU A 3 -5.58 16.76 -2.69
C LEU A 3 -5.85 16.20 -4.11
N GLY A 4 -6.72 15.18 -4.24
CA GLY A 4 -6.96 14.51 -5.52
C GLY A 4 -5.76 13.71 -6.06
N ILE A 5 -4.74 13.49 -5.24
CA ILE A 5 -3.54 12.72 -5.59
C ILE A 5 -3.85 11.23 -5.44
N ASP A 6 -3.65 10.49 -6.52
CA ASP A 6 -3.68 9.03 -6.55
C ASP A 6 -2.36 8.46 -6.06
N SER A 7 -2.40 7.22 -5.56
CA SER A 7 -1.23 6.54 -5.05
C SER A 7 -1.24 5.05 -5.33
N CYS A 8 -0.05 4.46 -5.48
CA CYS A 8 0.13 3.00 -5.48
C CYS A 8 1.20 2.61 -4.45
N MET A 9 0.82 1.73 -3.52
CA MET A 9 1.74 1.10 -2.59
C MET A 9 2.36 -0.12 -3.25
N ILE A 10 3.69 -0.14 -3.36
CA ILE A 10 4.45 -1.19 -4.02
C ILE A 10 5.25 -1.94 -2.95
N GLY A 11 4.89 -3.21 -2.72
CA GLY A 11 5.65 -4.16 -1.90
C GLY A 11 6.46 -5.17 -2.72
N GLY A 12 6.19 -5.30 -4.01
CA GLY A 12 6.88 -6.24 -4.91
C GLY A 12 8.17 -5.67 -5.50
N PHE A 13 9.20 -5.47 -4.67
CA PHE A 13 10.51 -4.98 -5.08
C PHE A 13 11.66 -5.80 -4.47
N GLU A 14 12.85 -5.71 -5.06
CA GLU A 14 14.04 -6.39 -4.52
C GLU A 14 14.68 -5.55 -3.43
N LYS A 15 14.27 -5.81 -2.17
CA LYS A 15 14.65 -5.03 -0.99
C LYS A 15 16.14 -4.71 -0.93
N ALA A 16 17.01 -5.72 -1.07
CA ALA A 16 18.46 -5.52 -0.98
C ALA A 16 19.00 -4.54 -2.05
N LYS A 17 18.47 -4.58 -3.28
CA LYS A 17 18.89 -3.65 -4.34
C LYS A 17 18.39 -2.23 -4.07
N VAL A 18 17.16 -2.09 -3.59
CA VAL A 18 16.58 -0.77 -3.28
C VAL A 18 17.27 -0.14 -2.07
N ASP A 19 17.46 -0.89 -0.99
CA ASP A 19 18.15 -0.42 0.21
C ASP A 19 19.60 -0.01 -0.12
N ASN A 20 20.32 -0.80 -0.92
CA ASN A 20 21.66 -0.44 -1.39
C ASN A 20 21.65 0.82 -2.26
N PHE A 21 20.68 0.95 -3.17
CA PHE A 21 20.55 2.12 -4.04
C PHE A 21 20.28 3.41 -3.25
N LEU A 22 19.45 3.31 -2.21
CA LEU A 22 19.12 4.43 -1.32
C LEU A 22 20.17 4.65 -0.22
N ASN A 23 21.23 3.82 -0.18
CA ASN A 23 22.28 3.85 0.84
C ASN A 23 21.72 3.75 2.27
N LEU A 24 20.73 2.88 2.46
CA LEU A 24 20.14 2.64 3.78
C LEU A 24 21.05 1.74 4.60
N THR A 25 21.17 2.07 5.88
CA THR A 25 21.91 1.30 6.88
C THR A 25 21.03 1.05 8.08
N TYR A 26 21.36 0.03 8.87
CA TYR A 26 20.69 -0.22 10.15
C TYR A 26 20.62 1.06 10.99
N PRO A 27 19.46 1.41 11.56
CA PRO A 27 18.24 0.61 11.69
C PRO A 27 17.17 0.84 10.61
N PHE A 28 17.51 1.49 9.49
CA PHE A 28 16.54 1.86 8.44
C PHE A 28 16.48 0.83 7.31
N GLU A 29 15.29 0.66 6.75
CA GLU A 29 15.04 -0.19 5.60
C GLU A 29 13.83 0.27 4.79
N THR A 30 13.77 -0.13 3.52
CA THR A 30 12.59 0.11 2.67
C THR A 30 11.48 -0.87 3.04
N ALA A 31 10.39 -0.36 3.63
CA ALA A 31 9.19 -1.14 3.92
C ALA A 31 8.19 -1.14 2.75
N VAL A 32 8.05 0.00 2.06
CA VAL A 32 7.13 0.19 0.94
C VAL A 32 7.64 1.31 0.05
N ILE A 33 7.38 1.22 -1.25
CA ILE A 33 7.55 2.33 -2.19
C ILE A 33 6.17 2.89 -2.50
N LEU A 34 5.98 4.19 -2.29
CA LEU A 34 4.72 4.88 -2.56
C LEU A 34 4.87 5.79 -3.78
N SER A 35 4.23 5.44 -4.89
CA SER A 35 4.10 6.38 -6.01
C SER A 35 2.94 7.34 -5.74
N LEU A 36 3.15 8.60 -6.11
CA LEU A 36 2.16 9.68 -5.99
C LEU A 36 1.99 10.33 -7.36
N GLY A 37 0.76 10.59 -7.77
CA GLY A 37 0.48 11.25 -9.04
C GLY A 37 -1.00 11.41 -9.30
N TYR A 38 -1.36 11.68 -10.55
CA TYR A 38 -2.74 11.69 -11.00
C TYR A 38 -2.94 10.56 -12.00
N LYS A 39 -4.03 9.80 -11.86
CA LYS A 39 -4.34 8.68 -12.73
C LYS A 39 -4.47 9.14 -14.18
N ALA A 40 -3.81 8.43 -15.09
CA ALA A 40 -3.97 8.67 -16.53
C ALA A 40 -5.36 8.24 -17.03
N HIS A 41 -5.93 7.20 -16.41
CA HIS A 41 -7.20 6.60 -16.78
C HIS A 41 -7.97 6.15 -15.53
N GLU A 42 -9.29 6.04 -15.65
CA GLU A 42 -10.11 5.42 -14.62
C GLU A 42 -9.85 3.91 -14.51
N PRO A 43 -9.96 3.30 -13.32
CA PRO A 43 -9.84 1.87 -13.15
C PRO A 43 -10.89 1.13 -14.00
N LYS A 44 -10.46 0.09 -14.72
CA LYS A 44 -11.36 -0.75 -15.52
C LYS A 44 -12.40 -1.50 -14.69
N TYR A 45 -12.09 -1.77 -13.42
CA TYR A 45 -12.89 -2.57 -12.52
C TYR A 45 -13.11 -1.83 -11.22
N SER A 46 -14.27 -2.03 -10.61
CA SER A 46 -14.53 -1.58 -9.26
C SER A 46 -13.62 -2.30 -8.26
N THR A 47 -13.35 -1.61 -7.16
CA THR A 47 -12.58 -2.14 -6.05
C THR A 47 -13.23 -3.40 -5.48
N GLN A 48 -12.50 -4.51 -5.51
CA GLN A 48 -12.95 -5.78 -4.96
C GLN A 48 -12.61 -5.84 -3.45
N ARG A 49 -13.55 -6.34 -2.64
CA ARG A 49 -13.40 -6.54 -1.19
C ARG A 49 -14.04 -7.87 -0.81
N LEU A 50 -13.45 -8.54 0.18
CA LEU A 50 -14.10 -9.68 0.84
C LEU A 50 -15.38 -9.21 1.54
N ASN A 51 -16.31 -10.13 1.79
CA ASN A 51 -17.52 -9.80 2.52
C ASN A 51 -17.14 -9.35 3.94
N PHE A 52 -17.81 -8.31 4.46
CA PHE A 52 -17.54 -7.79 5.79
C PHE A 52 -17.56 -8.88 6.88
N ASN A 53 -18.51 -9.81 6.80
CA ASN A 53 -18.65 -10.90 7.76
C ASN A 53 -17.55 -11.97 7.65
N GLU A 54 -16.78 -11.97 6.57
CA GLU A 54 -15.61 -12.86 6.43
C GLU A 54 -14.36 -12.30 7.12
N VAL A 55 -14.34 -10.98 7.39
CA VAL A 55 -13.15 -10.28 7.87
C VAL A 55 -13.32 -9.60 9.23
N VAL A 56 -14.55 -9.50 9.75
CA VAL A 56 -14.85 -8.88 11.05
C VAL A 56 -15.64 -9.84 11.94
N GLU A 57 -15.16 -10.01 13.18
CA GLU A 57 -15.87 -10.68 14.27
C GLU A 57 -15.99 -9.73 15.46
N PHE A 58 -17.16 -9.72 16.12
CA PHE A 58 -17.39 -8.94 17.33
C PHE A 58 -17.41 -9.86 18.54
N TYR A 59 -16.47 -9.68 19.47
CA TYR A 59 -16.51 -10.32 20.77
C TYR A 59 -17.60 -9.66 21.62
N LYS A 60 -18.47 -10.46 22.22
CA LYS A 60 -19.33 -10.03 23.33
C LYS A 60 -18.65 -10.45 24.63
N GLU A 61 -18.29 -9.49 25.46
CA GLU A 61 -17.99 -9.77 26.87
C GLU A 61 -19.23 -10.41 27.53
N LYS A 62 -18.98 -11.34 28.46
CA LYS A 62 -20.01 -12.03 29.22
C LYS A 62 -20.63 -11.13 30.28
#